data_AF-A0A3A8HI62-F1
#
_entry.id   AF-A0A3A8HI62-F1
#
_cell.length_a   1.000
_cell.length_b   1.000
_cell.length_c   1.000
_cell.angle_alpha   90.00
_cell.angle_beta   90.00
_cell.angle_gamma   90.00
#
_symmetry.space_group_name_H-M   'P 1'
#
loop_
_entity.id
_entity.type
_entity.pdbx_description
1 polymer ?
#
loop_
_entity_poly.entity_id
_entity_poly.type
_entity_poly.pdbx_seq_one_letter_code
_entity_poly.pdbx_strand_id
1 'polypeptide(L)'
;LLPPPPPLDLGKLLNPRRAAVEEALETGNAVPFTNTDGKTEQVSVTQLPPGFAGGGDDVYVVTVGDDRFTVRVEAGADVDAEAVLAQVIDSYSETPEDLRGSLERVVIAKDADPDGAAARAGDGTITFYNGGSYVTDDIFHHEIGHLIGRQVENANDGILSGIFEKLRGEPPPIPDGWAEAAAADGNHLNDYTEDSFNDSGVYTEDFAEAWSEYMRALDGGPEALAEFERTYPERSEILEDIYPPPA
;
A
#
# COMPACT_ATOMS: atom_id res chain seq x y z
N LEU A 1 -9.01 -11.59 -47.23
CA LEU A 1 -8.82 -12.53 -46.12
C LEU A 1 -8.31 -11.70 -44.96
N LEU A 2 -9.10 -11.54 -43.90
CA LEU A 2 -8.62 -10.92 -42.67
C LEU A 2 -7.61 -11.87 -42.00
N PRO A 3 -6.56 -11.36 -41.35
CA PRO A 3 -5.68 -12.20 -40.56
C PRO A 3 -6.49 -12.91 -39.47
N PRO A 4 -6.12 -14.15 -39.10
CA PRO A 4 -6.75 -14.82 -37.98
C PRO A 4 -6.59 -13.97 -36.71
N PRO A 5 -7.58 -13.97 -35.81
CA PRO A 5 -7.43 -13.31 -34.53
C PRO A 5 -6.21 -13.91 -33.81
N PRO A 6 -5.47 -13.10 -33.04
CA PRO A 6 -4.37 -13.60 -32.24
C PRO A 6 -4.87 -14.73 -31.31
N PRO A 7 -4.02 -15.70 -30.98
CA PRO A 7 -4.36 -16.76 -30.03
C PRO A 7 -4.88 -16.15 -28.73
N LEU A 8 -5.95 -16.71 -28.19
CA LEU A 8 -6.40 -16.41 -26.82
C LEU A 8 -5.30 -16.85 -25.86
N ASP A 9 -4.70 -15.88 -25.18
CA ASP A 9 -3.73 -16.15 -24.13
C ASP A 9 -4.47 -16.47 -22.82
N LEU A 10 -4.61 -17.77 -22.55
CA LEU A 10 -5.27 -18.29 -21.36
C LEU A 10 -4.55 -17.85 -20.06
N GLY A 11 -3.26 -17.50 -20.11
CA GLY A 11 -2.53 -16.94 -18.97
C GLY A 11 -3.03 -15.55 -18.60
N LYS A 12 -3.28 -14.69 -19.60
CA LYS A 12 -3.86 -13.35 -19.39
C LYS A 12 -5.29 -13.39 -18.85
N LEU A 13 -6.03 -14.46 -19.12
CA LEU A 13 -7.38 -14.66 -18.59
C LEU A 13 -7.38 -15.16 -17.14
N LEU A 14 -6.30 -15.80 -16.67
CA LEU A 14 -6.18 -16.35 -15.32
C LEU A 14 -5.60 -15.34 -14.33
N ASN A 15 -4.73 -14.42 -14.79
CA ASN A 15 -4.25 -13.30 -13.99
C ASN A 15 -4.10 -12.04 -14.87
N PRO A 16 -5.19 -11.27 -15.08
CA PRO A 16 -5.19 -10.11 -15.96
C PRO A 16 -4.25 -8.99 -15.49
N ARG A 17 -4.02 -8.88 -14.18
CA ARG A 17 -3.11 -7.88 -13.59
C ARG A 17 -1.65 -8.19 -13.89
N ARG A 18 -1.23 -9.43 -13.68
CA ARG A 18 0.12 -9.89 -14.07
C ARG A 18 0.37 -9.69 -15.56
N ALA A 19 -0.62 -10.03 -16.39
CA ALA A 19 -0.51 -9.85 -17.83
C ALA A 19 -0.35 -8.39 -18.27
N ALA A 20 -0.99 -7.45 -17.58
CA ALA A 20 -0.80 -6.03 -17.82
C ALA A 20 0.62 -5.59 -17.42
N VAL A 21 1.16 -6.06 -16.30
CA VAL A 21 2.54 -5.78 -15.89
C VAL A 21 3.55 -6.33 -16.89
N GLU A 22 3.38 -7.58 -17.34
CA GLU A 22 4.22 -8.20 -18.38
C GLU A 22 4.21 -7.36 -19.67
N GLU A 23 3.03 -6.95 -20.13
CA GLU A 23 2.90 -6.10 -21.33
C GLU A 23 3.53 -4.71 -21.16
N ALA A 24 3.39 -4.11 -19.97
CA ALA A 24 4.01 -2.83 -19.65
C ALA A 24 5.55 -2.92 -19.68
N LEU A 25 6.12 -3.99 -19.11
CA LEU A 25 7.55 -4.26 -19.12
C LEU A 25 8.09 -4.53 -20.53
N GLU A 26 7.38 -5.33 -21.32
CA GLU A 26 7.78 -5.69 -22.69
C GLU A 26 7.76 -4.49 -23.64
N THR A 27 6.75 -3.63 -23.50
CA THR A 27 6.52 -2.54 -24.46
C THR A 27 7.06 -1.20 -23.99
N GLY A 28 7.26 -1.02 -22.68
CA GLY A 28 7.57 0.26 -22.05
C GLY A 28 6.44 1.30 -22.15
N ASN A 29 5.26 0.92 -22.63
CA ASN A 29 4.11 1.81 -22.79
C ASN A 29 3.16 1.72 -21.60
N ALA A 30 2.33 2.74 -21.44
CA ALA A 30 1.20 2.67 -20.52
C ALA A 30 0.11 1.74 -21.08
N VAL A 31 -0.35 0.81 -20.25
CA VAL A 31 -1.38 -0.19 -20.56
C VAL A 31 -2.53 -0.07 -19.56
N PRO A 32 -3.77 -0.45 -19.94
CA PRO A 32 -4.86 -0.52 -18.98
C PRO A 32 -4.62 -1.63 -17.96
N PHE A 33 -4.76 -1.29 -16.68
CA PHE A 33 -4.69 -2.21 -15.55
C PHE A 33 -5.98 -2.07 -14.74
N THR A 34 -6.65 -3.19 -14.48
CA THR A 34 -7.86 -3.21 -13.63
C THR A 34 -7.53 -3.87 -12.30
N ASN A 35 -7.69 -3.13 -11.21
CA ASN A 35 -7.40 -3.60 -9.86
C ASN A 35 -8.49 -4.56 -9.33
N THR A 36 -8.35 -5.03 -8.09
CA THR A 36 -9.33 -5.94 -7.46
C THR A 36 -10.72 -5.29 -7.32
N ASP A 37 -10.78 -4.01 -6.99
CA ASP A 37 -12.04 -3.23 -6.90
C ASP A 37 -12.74 -3.02 -8.26
N GLY A 38 -12.07 -3.37 -9.37
CA GLY A 38 -12.59 -3.15 -10.73
C GLY A 38 -12.33 -1.76 -11.29
N LYS A 39 -11.56 -0.91 -10.60
CA LYS A 39 -11.07 0.38 -11.11
C LYS A 39 -10.00 0.13 -12.18
N THR A 40 -10.16 0.76 -13.34
CA THR A 40 -9.16 0.70 -14.43
C THR A 40 -8.36 1.99 -14.50
N GLU A 41 -7.03 1.86 -14.46
CA GLU A 41 -6.07 2.95 -14.61
C GLU A 41 -5.02 2.62 -15.67
N GLN A 42 -4.35 3.66 -16.16
CA GLN A 42 -3.21 3.48 -17.07
C GLN A 42 -1.95 3.24 -16.25
N VAL A 43 -1.30 2.10 -16.47
CA VAL A 43 -0.09 1.69 -15.76
C VAL A 43 1.08 1.56 -16.71
N SER A 44 2.24 2.08 -16.32
CA SER A 44 3.50 1.79 -17.02
C SER A 44 4.55 1.30 -16.02
N VAL A 45 5.38 0.36 -16.46
CA VAL A 45 6.47 -0.20 -15.66
C VAL A 45 7.73 -0.16 -16.50
N THR A 46 8.80 0.43 -15.97
CA THR A 46 10.10 0.48 -16.63
C THR A 46 11.18 -0.02 -15.68
N GLN A 47 11.85 -1.11 -16.05
CA GLN A 47 13.05 -1.55 -15.33
C GLN A 47 14.23 -0.63 -15.67
N LEU A 48 14.88 -0.09 -14.65
CA LEU A 48 16.10 0.68 -14.81
C LEU A 48 17.28 -0.26 -15.11
N PRO A 49 18.30 0.22 -15.85
CA PRO A 49 19.48 -0.59 -16.14
C PRO A 49 20.15 -1.12 -14.85
N PRO A 50 20.64 -2.38 -14.85
CA PRO A 50 21.37 -2.93 -13.71
C PRO A 50 22.50 -2.01 -13.27
N GLY A 51 22.67 -1.83 -11.95
CA GLY A 51 23.68 -0.94 -11.38
C GLY A 51 23.29 0.53 -11.28
N PHE A 52 22.09 0.94 -11.72
CA PHE A 52 21.62 2.32 -11.59
C PHE A 52 21.61 2.82 -10.13
N ALA A 53 21.28 1.94 -9.17
CA ALA A 53 21.32 2.23 -7.74
C ALA A 53 22.65 1.82 -7.05
N GLY A 54 23.71 1.55 -7.81
CA GLY A 54 25.02 1.19 -7.25
C GLY A 54 25.14 -0.26 -6.74
N GLY A 55 24.23 -1.15 -7.14
CA GLY A 55 24.18 -2.56 -6.70
C GLY A 55 23.63 -3.51 -7.77
N GLY A 56 23.44 -4.78 -7.40
CA GLY A 56 22.87 -5.84 -8.27
C GLY A 56 21.34 -5.91 -8.25
N ASP A 57 20.69 -4.90 -7.68
CA ASP A 57 19.24 -4.89 -7.46
C ASP A 57 18.49 -4.51 -8.73
N ASP A 58 17.29 -5.05 -8.85
CA ASP A 58 16.34 -4.64 -9.87
C ASP A 58 15.52 -3.46 -9.35
N VAL A 59 15.44 -2.40 -10.13
CA VAL A 59 14.66 -1.21 -9.79
C VAL A 59 13.69 -0.93 -10.90
N TYR A 60 12.41 -0.88 -10.55
CA TYR A 60 11.31 -0.59 -11.45
C TYR A 60 10.77 0.80 -11.12
N VAL A 61 10.59 1.61 -12.15
CA VAL A 61 9.77 2.81 -12.09
C VAL A 61 8.35 2.40 -12.45
N VAL A 62 7.42 2.67 -11.55
CA VAL A 62 6.00 2.38 -11.74
C VAL A 62 5.24 3.70 -11.84
N THR A 63 4.32 3.78 -12.78
CA THR A 63 3.36 4.88 -12.90
C THR A 63 1.97 4.30 -12.95
N VAL A 64 1.05 4.84 -12.13
CA VAL A 64 -0.37 4.46 -12.05
C VAL A 64 -1.16 5.76 -12.17
N GLY A 65 -1.90 5.95 -13.27
CA GLY A 65 -2.50 7.23 -13.57
C GLY A 65 -1.43 8.32 -13.75
N ASP A 66 -1.52 9.38 -12.96
CA ASP A 66 -0.53 10.46 -12.92
C ASP A 66 0.54 10.26 -11.82
N ASP A 67 0.36 9.27 -10.96
CA ASP A 67 1.23 9.01 -9.81
C ASP A 67 2.43 8.13 -10.17
N ARG A 68 3.54 8.30 -9.45
CA ARG A 68 4.80 7.61 -9.74
C ARG A 68 5.56 7.25 -8.47
N PHE A 69 5.98 5.98 -8.39
CA PHE A 69 6.82 5.47 -7.32
C PHE A 69 7.86 4.48 -7.87
N THR A 70 8.72 3.95 -6.99
CA THR A 70 9.73 2.95 -7.37
C THR A 70 9.53 1.65 -6.61
N VAL A 71 9.75 0.51 -7.27
CA VAL A 71 9.83 -0.81 -6.63
C VAL A 71 11.26 -1.31 -6.78
N ARG A 72 11.94 -1.59 -5.66
CA ARG A 72 13.30 -2.14 -5.63
C ARG A 72 13.25 -3.57 -5.12
N VAL A 73 13.79 -4.50 -5.89
CA VAL A 73 13.98 -5.89 -5.48
C VAL A 73 15.46 -6.11 -5.21
N GLU A 74 15.81 -6.44 -3.97
CA GLU A 74 17.21 -6.67 -3.60
C GLU A 74 17.78 -7.91 -4.30
N ALA A 75 19.06 -7.80 -4.69
CA ALA A 75 19.79 -8.90 -5.29
C ALA A 75 19.79 -10.12 -4.36
N GLY A 76 19.19 -11.22 -4.84
CA GLY A 76 19.09 -12.47 -4.10
C GLY A 76 17.81 -12.65 -3.27
N ALA A 77 16.82 -11.77 -3.41
CA ALA A 77 15.49 -11.96 -2.82
C ALA A 77 14.70 -13.14 -3.45
N ASP A 78 15.13 -13.62 -4.63
CA ASP A 78 14.55 -14.76 -5.39
C ASP A 78 13.02 -14.71 -5.48
N VAL A 79 12.50 -13.68 -6.16
CA VAL A 79 11.06 -13.42 -6.31
C VAL A 79 10.63 -13.44 -7.77
N ASP A 80 9.37 -13.77 -8.01
CA ASP A 80 8.68 -13.50 -9.28
C ASP A 80 8.35 -12.00 -9.33
N ALA A 81 9.19 -11.22 -10.03
CA ALA A 81 9.11 -9.76 -10.03
C ALA A 81 7.79 -9.26 -10.61
N GLU A 82 7.28 -9.90 -11.67
CA GLU A 82 6.02 -9.55 -12.31
C GLU A 82 4.83 -9.80 -11.37
N ALA A 83 4.84 -10.90 -10.61
CA ALA A 83 3.81 -11.16 -9.60
C ALA A 83 3.84 -10.13 -8.46
N VAL A 84 5.02 -9.79 -7.96
CA VAL A 84 5.21 -8.75 -6.93
C VAL A 84 4.73 -7.39 -7.43
N LEU A 85 5.17 -6.99 -8.62
CA LEU A 85 4.76 -5.72 -9.23
C LEU A 85 3.24 -5.67 -9.42
N ALA A 86 2.63 -6.76 -9.89
CA ALA A 86 1.18 -6.83 -10.04
C ALA A 86 0.45 -6.63 -8.72
N GLN A 87 0.89 -7.28 -7.64
CA GLN A 87 0.29 -7.10 -6.31
C GLN A 87 0.50 -5.69 -5.76
N VAL A 88 1.71 -5.14 -5.88
CA VAL A 88 2.00 -3.78 -5.41
C VAL A 88 1.19 -2.74 -6.17
N ILE A 89 1.03 -2.89 -7.50
CA ILE A 89 0.21 -1.99 -8.32
C ILE A 89 -1.27 -2.12 -7.97
N ASP A 90 -1.75 -3.35 -7.73
CA ASP A 90 -3.12 -3.64 -7.30
C ASP A 90 -3.46 -2.85 -6.04
N SER A 91 -2.76 -3.14 -4.93
CA SER A 91 -2.98 -2.51 -3.62
C SER A 91 -2.75 -0.99 -3.65
N TYR A 92 -1.75 -0.51 -4.40
CA TYR A 92 -1.54 0.93 -4.57
C TYR A 92 -2.68 1.61 -5.32
N SER A 93 -3.24 0.97 -6.34
CA SER A 93 -4.35 1.53 -7.12
C SER A 93 -5.68 1.54 -6.36
N GLU A 94 -5.81 0.73 -5.32
CA GLU A 94 -6.95 0.75 -4.38
C GLU A 94 -6.81 1.92 -3.37
N THR A 95 -5.58 2.38 -3.12
CA THR A 95 -5.34 3.56 -2.27
C THR A 95 -5.96 4.82 -2.91
N PRO A 96 -6.64 5.68 -2.13
CA PRO A 96 -7.23 6.92 -2.65
C PRO A 96 -6.21 7.83 -3.32
N GLU A 97 -6.57 8.43 -4.47
CA GLU A 97 -5.65 9.19 -5.33
C GLU A 97 -4.95 10.35 -4.60
N ASP A 98 -5.64 11.02 -3.68
CA ASP A 98 -5.11 12.13 -2.88
C ASP A 98 -4.15 11.69 -1.77
N LEU A 99 -4.20 10.42 -1.38
CA LEU A 99 -3.35 9.82 -0.33
C LEU A 99 -2.16 9.03 -0.89
N ARG A 100 -2.18 8.71 -2.19
CA ARG A 100 -1.10 7.99 -2.90
C ARG A 100 0.26 8.70 -2.87
N GLY A 101 0.26 10.01 -2.66
CA GLY A 101 1.46 10.83 -2.51
C GLY A 101 2.30 10.50 -1.27
N SER A 102 1.74 9.73 -0.31
CA SER A 102 2.45 9.23 0.87
C SER A 102 3.55 8.21 0.55
N LEU A 103 3.44 7.50 -0.57
CA LEU A 103 4.37 6.43 -0.98
C LEU A 103 5.30 6.89 -2.12
N GLU A 104 6.60 6.82 -1.86
CA GLU A 104 7.64 7.06 -2.86
C GLU A 104 8.30 5.76 -3.35
N ARG A 105 8.38 4.75 -2.48
CA ARG A 105 9.15 3.53 -2.74
C ARG A 105 8.58 2.29 -2.04
N VAL A 106 8.63 1.17 -2.75
CA VAL A 106 8.51 -0.17 -2.17
C VAL A 106 9.86 -0.89 -2.30
N VAL A 107 10.29 -1.56 -1.24
CA VAL A 107 11.51 -2.38 -1.20
C VAL A 107 11.13 -3.81 -0.88
N ILE A 108 11.64 -4.76 -1.66
CA ILE A 108 11.55 -6.19 -1.41
C ILE A 108 12.92 -6.65 -0.94
N ALA A 109 13.09 -6.70 0.37
CA ALA A 109 14.32 -7.08 1.02
C ALA A 109 14.49 -8.59 1.02
N LYS A 110 15.71 -9.06 0.75
CA LYS A 110 16.00 -10.50 0.73
C LYS A 110 16.05 -11.10 2.14
N ASP A 111 16.53 -10.31 3.09
CA ASP A 111 16.79 -10.75 4.45
C ASP A 111 15.52 -10.58 5.31
N ALA A 112 15.43 -11.34 6.39
CA ALA A 112 14.41 -11.14 7.39
C ALA A 112 14.61 -9.81 8.14
N ASP A 113 13.52 -9.22 8.60
CA ASP A 113 13.60 -8.15 9.58
C ASP A 113 14.24 -8.66 10.89
N PRO A 114 15.16 -7.92 11.52
CA PRO A 114 15.81 -8.34 12.76
C PRO A 114 14.85 -8.56 13.93
N ASP A 115 13.70 -7.87 13.94
CA ASP A 115 12.68 -8.00 14.98
C ASP A 115 11.52 -8.92 14.55
N GLY A 116 11.62 -9.53 13.36
CA GLY A 116 10.65 -10.50 12.84
C GLY A 116 9.44 -9.90 12.14
N ALA A 117 9.45 -8.59 11.84
CA ALA A 117 8.37 -7.95 11.09
C ALA A 117 8.27 -8.49 9.64
N ALA A 118 7.04 -8.60 9.15
CA ALA A 118 6.77 -8.99 7.76
C ALA A 118 7.07 -7.84 6.79
N ALA A 119 6.71 -6.62 7.20
CA ALA A 119 7.03 -5.38 6.52
C ALA A 119 7.27 -4.25 7.52
N ARG A 120 7.74 -3.10 7.03
CA ARG A 120 7.83 -1.83 7.77
C ARG A 120 7.64 -0.64 6.83
N ALA A 121 6.98 0.39 7.33
CA ALA A 121 6.80 1.66 6.65
C ALA A 121 7.49 2.83 7.36
N GLY A 122 8.09 3.72 6.57
CA GLY A 122 8.65 4.98 7.04
C GLY A 122 9.35 5.78 5.96
N ASP A 123 9.40 7.10 6.12
CA ASP A 123 10.03 8.03 5.16
C ASP A 123 9.56 7.78 3.69
N GLY A 124 8.25 7.60 3.49
CA GLY A 124 7.65 7.33 2.17
C GLY A 124 8.03 5.97 1.57
N THR A 125 8.57 5.05 2.37
CA THR A 125 9.01 3.73 1.92
C THR A 125 8.27 2.62 2.66
N ILE A 126 7.77 1.62 1.93
CA ILE A 126 7.34 0.32 2.48
C ILE A 126 8.44 -0.71 2.18
N THR A 127 8.90 -1.45 3.17
CA THR A 127 9.88 -2.54 2.99
C THR A 127 9.26 -3.86 3.40
N PHE A 128 9.10 -4.78 2.45
CA PHE A 128 8.72 -6.17 2.71
C PHE A 128 9.98 -7.01 2.91
N TYR A 129 10.00 -7.85 3.94
CA TYR A 129 11.14 -8.71 4.28
C TYR A 129 10.92 -10.14 3.81
N ASN A 130 11.98 -10.95 3.83
CA ASN A 130 11.93 -12.35 3.36
C ASN A 130 11.42 -12.50 1.91
N GLY A 131 11.87 -11.61 1.04
CA GLY A 131 11.51 -11.58 -0.37
C GLY A 131 10.03 -11.20 -0.58
N GLY A 132 9.38 -11.85 -1.54
CA GLY A 132 8.02 -11.51 -1.98
C GLY A 132 6.90 -12.19 -1.20
N SER A 133 7.22 -12.96 -0.16
CA SER A 133 6.25 -13.83 0.53
C SER A 133 5.19 -13.08 1.33
N TYR A 134 5.50 -11.87 1.78
CA TYR A 134 4.61 -10.99 2.54
C TYR A 134 4.03 -9.84 1.71
N VAL A 135 4.27 -9.82 0.40
CA VAL A 135 3.62 -8.85 -0.48
C VAL A 135 2.19 -9.29 -0.69
N THR A 136 1.32 -8.88 0.23
CA THR A 136 -0.12 -9.14 0.21
C THR A 136 -0.87 -7.84 0.39
N ASP A 137 -2.14 -7.86 0.01
CA ASP A 137 -3.00 -6.68 0.05
C ASP A 137 -3.15 -6.11 1.48
N ASP A 138 -3.54 -6.96 2.45
CA ASP A 138 -3.69 -6.56 3.84
C ASP A 138 -2.41 -5.92 4.43
N ILE A 139 -1.24 -6.52 4.18
CA ILE A 139 0.03 -5.99 4.69
C ILE A 139 0.36 -4.68 3.99
N PHE A 140 0.12 -4.57 2.68
CA PHE A 140 0.33 -3.31 1.97
C PHE A 140 -0.57 -2.19 2.52
N HIS A 141 -1.86 -2.46 2.73
CA HIS A 141 -2.79 -1.48 3.27
C HIS A 141 -2.44 -1.08 4.70
N HIS A 142 -2.05 -2.02 5.54
CA HIS A 142 -1.52 -1.70 6.87
C HIS A 142 -0.31 -0.74 6.77
N GLU A 143 0.69 -1.08 5.96
CA GLU A 143 1.92 -0.31 5.85
C GLU A 143 1.73 1.07 5.20
N ILE A 144 0.83 1.18 4.21
CA ILE A 144 0.47 2.48 3.65
C ILE A 144 -0.36 3.30 4.65
N GLY A 145 -1.15 2.67 5.52
CA GLY A 145 -1.81 3.30 6.65
C GLY A 145 -0.83 4.06 7.54
N HIS A 146 0.34 3.48 7.84
CA HIS A 146 1.40 4.23 8.54
C HIS A 146 1.91 5.45 7.78
N LEU A 147 1.99 5.41 6.45
CA LEU A 147 2.42 6.55 5.63
C LEU A 147 1.33 7.62 5.53
N ILE A 148 0.06 7.21 5.43
CA ILE A 148 -1.11 8.08 5.40
C ILE A 148 -1.27 8.82 6.74
N GLY A 149 -1.15 8.11 7.86
CA GLY A 149 -1.21 8.73 9.19
C GLY A 149 -0.19 9.87 9.32
N ARG A 150 1.01 9.67 8.76
CA ARG A 150 2.03 10.72 8.67
C ARG A 150 1.63 11.87 7.74
N GLN A 151 1.06 11.58 6.57
CA GLN A 151 0.67 12.62 5.60
C GLN A 151 -0.46 13.51 6.13
N VAL A 152 -1.48 12.92 6.77
CA VAL A 152 -2.67 13.62 7.25
C VAL A 152 -2.34 14.61 8.38
N GLU A 153 -1.49 14.22 9.34
CA GLU A 153 -1.04 15.15 10.39
C GLU A 153 -0.24 16.33 9.82
N ASN A 154 0.72 16.07 8.93
CA ASN A 154 1.48 17.14 8.27
C ASN A 154 0.59 18.11 7.47
N ALA A 155 -0.56 17.65 6.96
CA ALA A 155 -1.54 18.48 6.27
C ALA A 155 -2.41 19.30 7.25
N ASN A 156 -2.76 18.75 8.41
CA ASN A 156 -3.50 19.43 9.47
C ASN A 156 -2.63 20.48 10.20
N ASP A 157 -1.32 20.28 10.26
CA ASP A 157 -0.36 21.17 10.92
C ASP A 157 0.06 22.40 10.09
N GLY A 158 -0.51 22.64 8.89
CA GLY A 158 -0.37 23.97 8.31
C GLY A 158 -0.91 24.27 6.92
N ILE A 159 -1.73 25.34 6.90
CA ILE A 159 -1.74 26.38 5.84
C ILE A 159 -0.38 27.14 5.76
N LEU A 160 0.65 26.78 6.56
CA LEU A 160 1.95 27.48 6.59
C LEU A 160 3.21 26.60 6.78
N SER A 161 3.22 25.32 6.45
CA SER A 161 4.43 24.48 6.59
C SER A 161 4.88 23.88 5.26
N GLY A 162 5.49 24.73 4.43
CA GLY A 162 6.43 24.23 3.44
C GLY A 162 7.73 23.87 4.16
N ILE A 163 8.34 22.74 3.73
CA ILE A 163 9.72 22.32 3.98
C ILE A 163 9.89 21.40 5.22
N PHE A 164 9.93 20.09 4.93
CA PHE A 164 10.61 19.00 5.64
C PHE A 164 11.36 19.37 6.94
N GLU A 165 10.96 18.78 8.06
CA GLU A 165 11.92 18.40 9.12
C GLU A 165 11.58 17.04 9.75
N LYS A 166 12.40 16.08 9.34
CA LYS A 166 12.51 14.69 9.73
C LYS A 166 12.84 14.53 11.21
N LEU A 167 11.86 14.16 12.05
CA LEU A 167 12.13 13.65 13.40
C LEU A 167 12.33 12.14 13.36
N ARG A 168 13.61 11.74 13.29
CA ARG A 168 14.02 10.34 13.55
C ARG A 168 13.78 10.01 15.03
N GLY A 169 12.86 9.10 15.30
CA GLY A 169 12.75 8.43 16.60
C GLY A 169 11.46 8.69 17.39
N GLU A 170 10.53 9.48 16.86
CA GLU A 170 9.17 9.58 17.41
C GLU A 170 8.25 8.61 16.65
N PRO A 171 7.27 7.97 17.34
CA PRO A 171 6.29 7.11 16.69
C PRO A 171 5.56 7.89 15.58
N PRO A 172 5.16 7.24 14.47
CA PRO A 172 4.47 7.92 13.36
C PRO A 172 3.33 8.81 13.85
N PRO A 173 3.13 10.03 13.35
CA PRO A 173 1.92 10.78 13.68
C PRO A 173 0.64 10.04 13.26
N ILE A 174 -0.43 10.23 14.06
CA ILE A 174 -1.80 9.72 13.83
C ILE A 174 -2.73 10.90 13.52
N PRO A 175 -3.89 10.68 12.87
CA PRO A 175 -4.87 11.74 12.68
C PRO A 175 -5.34 12.36 14.00
N ASP A 176 -5.72 13.65 13.96
CA ASP A 176 -6.29 14.34 15.11
C ASP A 176 -7.53 13.60 15.64
N GLY A 177 -7.64 13.48 16.95
CA GLY A 177 -8.76 12.77 17.60
C GLY A 177 -8.68 11.25 17.54
N TRP A 178 -7.68 10.67 16.85
CA TRP A 178 -7.55 9.21 16.74
C TRP A 178 -7.38 8.53 18.09
N ALA A 179 -6.59 9.13 18.99
CA ALA A 179 -6.36 8.56 20.32
C ALA A 179 -7.65 8.46 21.14
N GLU A 180 -8.49 9.51 21.06
CA GLU A 180 -9.80 9.57 21.72
C GLU A 180 -10.79 8.59 21.08
N ALA A 181 -10.87 8.54 19.75
CA ALA A 181 -11.71 7.60 19.02
C ALA A 181 -11.33 6.15 19.33
N ALA A 182 -10.03 5.85 19.30
CA ALA A 182 -9.51 4.53 19.61
C ALA A 182 -9.84 4.07 21.03
N ALA A 183 -9.76 4.99 21.99
CA ALA A 183 -10.12 4.75 23.37
C ALA A 183 -11.64 4.58 23.58
N ALA A 184 -12.46 5.27 22.80
CA ALA A 184 -13.91 5.23 22.91
C ALA A 184 -14.53 3.95 22.35
N ASP A 185 -14.01 3.45 21.23
CA ASP A 185 -14.51 2.23 20.58
C ASP A 185 -14.12 0.94 21.33
N GLY A 186 -12.90 0.86 21.88
CA GLY A 186 -12.40 -0.33 22.60
C GLY A 186 -12.25 -1.61 21.72
N ASN A 187 -11.40 -2.53 22.19
CA ASN A 187 -11.00 -3.81 21.55
C ASN A 187 -10.28 -3.76 20.19
N HIS A 188 -9.29 -4.64 20.07
CA HIS A 188 -8.11 -4.57 19.21
C HIS A 188 -8.31 -5.25 17.85
N LEU A 189 -8.03 -4.54 16.77
CA LEU A 189 -8.36 -4.90 15.38
C LEU A 189 -7.72 -6.20 14.86
N ASN A 190 -6.77 -6.82 15.57
CA ASN A 190 -6.40 -8.24 15.45
C ASN A 190 -5.52 -8.70 16.65
N ASP A 191 -5.23 -10.02 16.72
CA ASP A 191 -4.54 -10.71 17.83
C ASP A 191 -3.01 -10.50 17.88
N TYR A 192 -2.43 -9.52 17.17
CA TYR A 192 -0.97 -9.36 17.19
C TYR A 192 -0.42 -8.73 18.48
N THR A 193 -1.26 -8.17 19.35
CA THR A 193 -0.77 -7.25 20.39
C THR A 193 -1.68 -7.06 21.63
N GLU A 194 -2.35 -8.09 22.17
CA GLU A 194 -2.95 -7.95 23.52
C GLU A 194 -1.87 -7.54 24.58
N ASP A 195 -0.60 -7.88 24.30
CA ASP A 195 0.56 -7.52 25.13
C ASP A 195 1.33 -6.24 24.69
N SER A 196 1.20 -5.75 23.44
CA SER A 196 1.96 -4.55 23.00
C SER A 196 1.17 -3.24 23.14
N PHE A 197 -0.17 -3.32 23.08
CA PHE A 197 -1.06 -2.17 23.24
C PHE A 197 -0.96 -1.54 24.64
N ASN A 198 -0.89 -2.37 25.67
CA ASN A 198 -0.96 -1.91 27.06
C ASN A 198 0.37 -1.32 27.59
N ASP A 199 1.50 -1.58 26.94
CA ASP A 199 2.82 -1.16 27.43
C ASP A 199 3.46 0.01 26.65
N SER A 200 2.81 0.53 25.58
CA SER A 200 3.46 1.49 24.67
C SER A 200 2.66 2.73 24.24
N GLY A 201 1.32 2.76 24.25
CA GLY A 201 0.57 3.92 23.78
C GLY A 201 0.75 4.23 22.28
N VAL A 202 1.03 3.21 21.46
CA VAL A 202 1.33 3.37 20.03
C VAL A 202 0.05 3.31 19.20
N TYR A 203 -0.70 4.41 19.21
CA TYR A 203 -1.88 4.63 18.37
C TYR A 203 -1.62 4.54 16.86
N THR A 204 -0.34 4.52 16.47
CA THR A 204 0.11 4.50 15.08
C THR A 204 -0.08 3.15 14.42
N GLU A 205 0.08 2.06 15.19
CA GLU A 205 -0.25 0.69 14.78
C GLU A 205 -1.76 0.52 14.71
N ASP A 206 -2.48 1.05 15.70
CA ASP A 206 -3.95 1.03 15.72
C ASP A 206 -4.55 1.72 14.48
N PHE A 207 -4.01 2.86 14.08
CA PHE A 207 -4.42 3.53 12.85
C PHE A 207 -4.14 2.71 11.60
N ALA A 208 -2.93 2.13 11.47
CA ALA A 208 -2.57 1.31 10.32
C ALA A 208 -3.45 0.06 10.19
N GLU A 209 -3.73 -0.63 11.30
CA GLU A 209 -4.65 -1.77 11.32
C GLU A 209 -6.08 -1.37 10.97
N ALA A 210 -6.57 -0.26 11.55
CA ALA A 210 -7.90 0.24 11.25
C ALA A 210 -8.05 0.66 9.78
N TRP A 211 -7.02 1.27 9.21
CA TRP A 211 -6.98 1.60 7.80
C TRP A 211 -7.05 0.33 6.93
N SER A 212 -6.25 -0.69 7.23
CA SER A 212 -6.28 -1.96 6.49
C SER A 212 -7.66 -2.63 6.56
N GLU A 213 -8.24 -2.74 7.76
CA GLU A 213 -9.57 -3.35 7.93
C GLU A 213 -10.68 -2.50 7.29
N TYR A 214 -10.54 -1.17 7.26
CA TYR A 214 -11.46 -0.28 6.55
C TYR A 214 -11.42 -0.49 5.04
N MET A 215 -10.22 -0.56 4.44
CA MET A 215 -10.05 -0.87 3.02
C MET A 215 -10.66 -2.24 2.68
N ARG A 216 -10.42 -3.25 3.52
CA ARG A 216 -11.03 -4.57 3.37
C ARG A 216 -12.56 -4.55 3.52
N ALA A 217 -13.09 -3.71 4.41
CA ALA A 217 -14.53 -3.55 4.58
C ALA A 217 -15.19 -2.87 3.37
N LEU A 218 -14.50 -1.88 2.76
CA LEU A 218 -14.93 -1.25 1.51
C LEU A 218 -14.99 -2.26 0.36
N ASP A 219 -13.95 -3.09 0.19
CA ASP A 219 -13.92 -4.12 -0.85
C ASP A 219 -14.95 -5.24 -0.59
N GLY A 220 -15.21 -5.55 0.70
CA GLY A 220 -16.27 -6.45 1.14
C GLY A 220 -17.69 -5.96 0.86
N GLY A 221 -17.85 -4.68 0.48
CA GLY A 221 -19.12 -4.06 0.11
C GLY A 221 -19.96 -3.56 1.30
N PRO A 222 -21.18 -3.05 1.05
CA PRO A 222 -21.94 -2.27 2.04
C PRO A 222 -22.26 -2.99 3.35
N GLU A 223 -22.41 -4.31 3.33
CA GLU A 223 -22.66 -5.09 4.55
C GLU A 223 -21.40 -5.22 5.43
N ALA A 224 -20.22 -5.38 4.82
CA ALA A 224 -18.95 -5.45 5.54
C ALA A 224 -18.58 -4.08 6.12
N LEU A 225 -18.74 -3.02 5.31
CA LEU A 225 -18.55 -1.64 5.75
C LEU A 225 -19.47 -1.29 6.93
N ALA A 226 -20.78 -1.58 6.83
CA ALA A 226 -21.71 -1.31 7.92
C ALA A 226 -21.38 -2.08 9.21
N GLU A 227 -20.82 -3.30 9.10
CA GLU A 227 -20.38 -4.07 10.27
C GLU A 227 -19.13 -3.47 10.92
N PHE A 228 -18.19 -2.97 10.11
CA PHE A 228 -17.02 -2.21 10.58
C PHE A 228 -17.46 -0.94 11.32
N GLU A 229 -18.30 -0.11 10.70
CA GLU A 229 -18.85 1.13 11.29
C GLU A 229 -19.64 0.88 12.58
N ARG A 230 -20.40 -0.22 12.64
CA ARG A 230 -21.14 -0.61 13.85
C ARG A 230 -20.21 -1.05 14.98
N THR A 231 -19.03 -1.57 14.66
CA THR A 231 -18.08 -2.11 15.63
C THR A 231 -17.10 -1.03 16.11
N TYR A 232 -16.70 -0.12 15.22
CA TYR A 232 -15.71 0.94 15.48
C TYR A 232 -16.25 2.33 15.07
N PRO A 233 -17.38 2.78 15.63
CA PRO A 233 -18.07 3.99 15.17
C PRO A 233 -17.20 5.26 15.25
N GLU A 234 -16.38 5.41 16.27
CA GLU A 234 -15.58 6.63 16.47
C GLU A 234 -14.35 6.63 15.55
N ARG A 235 -13.71 5.48 15.33
CA ARG A 235 -12.63 5.34 14.32
C ARG A 235 -13.18 5.50 12.90
N SER A 236 -14.37 4.95 12.62
CA SER A 236 -15.02 5.08 11.33
C SER A 236 -15.31 6.53 10.96
N GLU A 237 -15.74 7.38 11.90
CA GLU A 237 -15.96 8.80 11.64
C GLU A 237 -14.68 9.49 11.10
N ILE A 238 -13.52 9.20 11.71
CA ILE A 238 -12.24 9.75 11.25
C ILE A 238 -11.81 9.15 9.90
N LEU A 239 -12.00 7.84 9.71
CA LEU A 239 -11.63 7.16 8.46
C LEU A 239 -12.49 7.64 7.28
N GLU A 240 -13.78 7.86 7.48
CA GLU A 240 -14.69 8.40 6.47
C GLU A 240 -14.37 9.86 6.11
N ASP A 241 -13.92 10.66 7.09
CA ASP A 241 -13.45 12.03 6.85
C ASP A 241 -12.15 12.05 6.01
N ILE A 242 -11.27 11.06 6.21
CA ILE A 242 -10.04 10.89 5.42
C ILE A 242 -10.36 10.34 4.03
N TYR A 243 -11.18 9.29 3.95
CA TYR A 243 -11.58 8.64 2.71
C TYR A 243 -13.05 8.20 2.78
N PRO A 244 -13.97 8.99 2.22
CA PRO A 244 -15.40 8.68 2.29
C PRO A 244 -15.75 7.49 1.39
N PRO A 245 -16.69 6.63 1.79
CA PRO A 245 -17.16 5.53 0.95
C PRO A 245 -17.68 6.04 -0.40
N PRO A 246 -17.47 5.29 -1.50
CA PRO A 246 -18.03 5.63 -2.79
C PRO A 246 -19.57 5.66 -2.74
N ALA A 247 -20.15 6.70 -3.36
CA ALA A 247 -21.60 6.98 -3.37
C ALA A 247 -22.44 6.06 -4.27
#